data_AF-A0A0B1RR23-F1
#
_entry.id   AF-A0A0B1RR23-F1
#
_cell.length_a   1.000
_cell.length_b   1.000
_cell.length_c   1.000
_cell.angle_alpha   90.00
_cell.angle_beta   90.00
_cell.angle_gamma   90.00
#
_symmetry.space_group_name_H-M   'P 1'
#
loop_
_entity.id
_entity.type
_entity.pdbx_description
1 polymer ?
#
loop_
_entity_poly.entity_id
_entity_poly.type
_entity_poly.pdbx_seq_one_letter_code
_entity_poly.pdbx_strand_id
1 'polypeptide(L)'
;MIARAKLLLTRFVQALTLCELGLSKQECADEAVAQLMQQLTDNERPDSFRRGWELLAIFLSFVSPSEKQAVLLAEFIDRNSEKLFDRPEVAVSHFAQQCAKRMSKTQARAKPTLAAVQEARVHIFNPPQFSASLAELMEMQAERFPQLQLPWIETTLIDLLYESGARRTEGLFRVPADPDQLMTTKARLDMFVVPVVHDPHVPAGLLKLWLRQLPEPLIPHNFYQRALSASENPAEVTRLIQMLPSTNQLVLAKLISCLQVTLNLYFEIS
;
A
#
# COMPACT_ATOMS: atom_id res chain seq x y z
N MET A 1 11.30 31.11 3.45
CA MET A 1 11.06 29.69 3.82
C MET A 1 9.94 29.51 4.85
N ILE A 2 9.90 30.28 5.95
CA ILE A 2 8.90 30.13 7.03
C ILE A 2 7.44 30.33 6.56
N ALA A 3 7.16 31.34 5.73
CA ALA A 3 5.80 31.59 5.22
C ALA A 3 5.27 30.45 4.32
N ARG A 4 6.15 29.84 3.51
CA ARG A 4 5.81 28.69 2.66
C ARG A 4 5.52 27.43 3.49
N ALA A 5 6.30 27.20 4.55
CA ALA A 5 6.07 26.10 5.48
C ALA A 5 4.74 26.27 6.24
N LYS A 6 4.44 27.49 6.73
CA LYS A 6 3.14 27.80 7.36
C LYS A 6 1.98 27.58 6.41
N LEU A 7 2.07 28.06 5.18
CA LEU A 7 1.02 27.88 4.16
C LEU A 7 0.78 26.41 3.83
N LEU A 8 1.84 25.61 3.71
CA LEU A 8 1.73 24.17 3.47
C LEU A 8 1.07 23.45 4.66
N LEU A 9 1.45 23.80 5.89
CA LEU A 9 0.84 23.26 7.09
C LEU A 9 -0.66 23.57 7.15
N THR A 10 -1.05 24.81 6.87
CA THR A 10 -2.47 25.21 6.81
C THR A 10 -3.26 24.38 5.80
N ARG A 11 -2.68 24.07 4.64
CA ARG A 11 -3.34 23.26 3.61
C ARG A 11 -3.56 21.81 4.06
N PHE A 12 -2.58 21.21 4.71
CA PHE A 12 -2.72 19.84 5.22
C PHE A 12 -3.76 19.77 6.35
N VAL A 13 -3.85 20.79 7.19
CA VAL A 13 -4.91 20.89 8.21
C VAL A 13 -6.28 21.00 7.54
N GLN A 14 -6.42 21.81 6.48
CA GLN A 14 -7.69 21.90 5.73
C GLN A 14 -8.09 20.58 5.08
N ALA A 15 -7.14 19.87 4.46
CA ALA A 15 -7.39 18.56 3.87
C ALA A 15 -7.80 17.52 4.94
N LEU A 16 -7.15 17.55 6.11
CA LEU A 16 -7.52 16.72 7.26
C LEU A 16 -8.96 17.00 7.70
N THR A 17 -9.31 18.27 7.92
CA THR A 17 -10.68 18.65 8.32
C THR A 17 -11.73 18.20 7.30
N LEU A 18 -11.43 18.30 6.00
CA LEU A 18 -12.33 17.80 4.96
C LEU A 18 -12.54 16.29 5.08
N CYS A 19 -11.45 15.52 5.27
CA CYS A 19 -11.52 14.06 5.45
C CYS A 19 -12.29 13.67 6.71
N GLU A 20 -12.07 14.37 7.83
CA GLU A 20 -12.81 14.15 9.09
C GLU A 20 -14.31 14.43 8.91
N LEU A 21 -14.67 15.50 8.20
CA LEU A 21 -16.05 15.83 7.91
C LEU A 21 -16.71 14.77 7.01
N GLY A 22 -16.02 14.33 5.96
CA GLY A 22 -16.49 13.27 5.06
C GLY A 22 -16.68 11.92 5.76
N LEU A 23 -15.82 11.58 6.73
CA LEU A 23 -16.02 10.40 7.58
C LEU A 23 -17.20 10.53 8.54
N SER A 24 -17.50 11.76 8.98
CA SER A 24 -18.57 11.99 9.95
C SER A 24 -19.97 11.85 9.36
N LYS A 25 -20.16 12.23 8.09
CA LYS A 25 -21.45 12.25 7.41
C LYS A 25 -21.31 11.91 5.93
N GLN A 26 -22.07 10.93 5.45
CA GLN A 26 -22.07 10.52 4.05
C GLN A 26 -22.44 11.68 3.10
N GLU A 27 -23.39 12.53 3.48
CA GLU A 27 -23.79 13.71 2.70
C GLU A 27 -22.60 14.68 2.49
N CYS A 28 -21.76 14.85 3.51
CA CYS A 28 -20.56 15.68 3.39
C CYS A 28 -19.49 15.02 2.51
N ALA A 29 -19.40 13.69 2.52
CA ALA A 29 -18.51 12.96 1.62
C ALA A 29 -18.92 13.15 0.16
N ASP A 30 -20.20 12.96 -0.13
CA ASP A 30 -20.72 13.07 -1.48
C ASP A 30 -20.63 14.51 -2.00
N GLU A 31 -20.98 15.49 -1.17
CA GLU A 31 -20.85 16.92 -1.50
C GLU A 31 -19.39 17.31 -1.75
N ALA A 32 -18.45 16.84 -0.93
CA ALA A 32 -17.02 17.10 -1.14
C ALA A 32 -16.54 16.56 -2.48
N VAL A 33 -16.93 15.32 -2.85
CA VAL A 33 -16.60 14.75 -4.16
C VAL A 33 -17.22 15.55 -5.29
N ALA A 34 -18.51 15.90 -5.19
CA ALA A 34 -19.22 16.67 -6.20
C ALA A 34 -18.58 18.06 -6.42
N GLN A 35 -18.27 18.78 -5.34
CA GLN A 35 -17.61 20.08 -5.41
C GLN A 35 -16.19 19.97 -5.99
N LEU A 36 -15.42 18.94 -5.64
CA LEU A 36 -14.08 18.73 -6.20
C LEU A 36 -14.15 18.42 -7.71
N MET A 37 -15.07 17.56 -8.14
CA MET A 37 -15.31 17.31 -9.56
C MET A 37 -15.68 18.61 -10.29
N GLN A 38 -16.59 19.41 -9.73
CA GLN A 38 -16.97 20.69 -10.30
C GLN A 38 -15.80 21.68 -10.38
N GLN A 39 -14.94 21.76 -9.36
CA GLN A 39 -13.74 22.61 -9.37
C GLN A 39 -12.67 22.16 -10.34
N LEU A 40 -12.71 20.90 -10.80
CA LEU A 40 -11.78 20.35 -11.78
C LEU A 40 -12.28 20.55 -13.21
N THR A 41 -13.60 20.59 -13.42
CA THR A 41 -14.21 20.91 -14.72
C THR A 41 -13.89 22.34 -15.15
N ASP A 42 -13.38 22.50 -16.39
CA ASP A 42 -13.07 23.79 -17.02
C ASP A 42 -12.19 24.75 -16.19
N ASN A 43 -11.37 24.19 -15.30
CA ASN A 43 -10.47 24.99 -14.47
C ASN A 43 -9.18 25.32 -15.23
N GLU A 44 -9.05 26.57 -15.67
CA GLU A 44 -7.90 27.05 -16.45
C GLU A 44 -6.66 27.35 -15.60
N ARG A 45 -6.76 27.37 -14.25
CA ARG A 45 -5.65 27.73 -13.37
C ARG A 45 -4.83 26.48 -13.01
N PRO A 46 -3.62 26.26 -13.56
CA PRO A 46 -2.89 24.99 -13.41
C PRO A 46 -2.62 24.63 -11.95
N ASP A 47 -2.24 25.63 -11.15
CA ASP A 47 -1.99 25.49 -9.72
C ASP A 47 -3.23 25.08 -8.92
N SER A 48 -4.40 25.62 -9.28
CA SER A 48 -5.67 25.29 -8.63
C SER A 48 -6.13 23.89 -9.03
N PHE A 49 -6.01 23.59 -10.32
CA PHE A 49 -6.37 22.32 -10.91
C PHE A 49 -5.54 21.16 -10.35
N ARG A 50 -4.21 21.32 -10.27
CA ARG A 50 -3.32 20.34 -9.63
C ARG A 50 -3.69 20.09 -8.16
N ARG A 51 -4.02 21.15 -7.42
CA ARG A 51 -4.43 21.04 -6.01
C ARG A 51 -5.79 20.35 -5.86
N GLY A 52 -6.73 20.57 -6.77
CA GLY A 52 -8.02 19.87 -6.78
C GLY A 52 -7.84 18.37 -6.92
N TRP A 53 -7.02 17.93 -7.88
CA TRP A 53 -6.70 16.51 -8.08
C TRP A 53 -5.93 15.92 -6.91
N GLU A 54 -4.95 16.64 -6.37
CA GLU A 54 -4.21 16.25 -5.17
C GLU A 54 -5.15 16.05 -3.97
N LEU A 55 -6.10 16.97 -3.76
CA LEU A 55 -7.07 16.91 -2.68
C LEU A 55 -8.09 15.77 -2.87
N LEU A 56 -8.60 15.57 -4.10
CA LEU A 56 -9.49 14.46 -4.41
C LEU A 56 -8.81 13.11 -4.15
N ALA A 57 -7.57 12.93 -4.62
CA ALA A 57 -6.82 11.70 -4.37
C ALA A 57 -6.63 11.48 -2.86
N ILE A 58 -6.17 12.49 -2.10
CA ILE A 58 -6.00 12.41 -0.64
C ILE A 58 -7.33 12.05 0.03
N PHE A 59 -8.42 12.71 -0.33
CA PHE A 59 -9.74 12.48 0.26
C PHE A 59 -10.18 11.02 0.08
N LEU A 60 -9.99 10.48 -1.13
CA LEU A 60 -10.30 9.08 -1.46
C LEU A 60 -9.36 8.06 -0.78
N SER A 61 -8.28 8.47 -0.11
CA SER A 61 -7.53 7.56 0.78
C SER A 61 -8.28 7.26 2.08
N PHE A 62 -9.20 8.14 2.49
CA PHE A 62 -9.85 8.06 3.80
C PHE A 62 -11.37 7.89 3.70
N VAL A 63 -12.01 8.49 2.70
CA VAL A 63 -13.49 8.63 2.66
C VAL A 63 -14.10 8.01 1.41
N SER A 64 -15.00 7.04 1.60
CA SER A 64 -15.73 6.42 0.49
C SER A 64 -17.01 7.20 0.20
N PRO A 65 -17.25 7.64 -1.04
CA PRO A 65 -18.54 8.20 -1.44
C PRO A 65 -19.63 7.13 -1.42
N SER A 66 -20.89 7.56 -1.47
CA SER A 66 -22.03 6.65 -1.62
C SER A 66 -21.96 5.94 -2.96
N GLU A 67 -22.64 4.80 -3.10
CA GLU A 67 -22.67 4.05 -4.36
C GLU A 67 -23.08 4.94 -5.55
N LYS A 68 -24.10 5.79 -5.36
CA LYS A 68 -24.55 6.75 -6.37
C LYS A 68 -23.44 7.73 -6.76
N GLN A 69 -22.78 8.35 -5.79
CA GLN A 69 -21.72 9.31 -6.07
C GLN A 69 -20.45 8.63 -6.60
N ALA A 70 -20.18 7.39 -6.19
CA ALA A 70 -19.07 6.58 -6.67
C ALA A 70 -19.18 6.28 -8.17
N VAL A 71 -20.39 6.00 -8.69
CA VAL A 71 -20.62 5.79 -10.13
C VAL A 71 -20.29 7.06 -10.91
N LEU A 72 -20.79 8.23 -10.47
CA LEU A 72 -20.51 9.51 -11.12
C LEU A 72 -19.01 9.86 -11.10
N LEU A 73 -18.36 9.60 -9.97
CA LEU A 73 -16.93 9.82 -9.81
C LEU A 73 -16.11 8.85 -10.68
N ALA A 74 -16.54 7.58 -10.82
CA ALA A 74 -15.89 6.60 -11.68
C ALA A 74 -15.90 7.06 -13.14
N GLU A 75 -17.04 7.50 -13.65
CA GLU A 75 -17.15 8.06 -15.01
C GLU A 75 -16.26 9.29 -15.20
N PHE A 76 -16.22 10.18 -14.21
CA PHE A 76 -15.37 11.36 -14.26
C PHE A 76 -13.88 10.99 -14.29
N ILE A 77 -13.46 10.04 -13.46
CA ILE A 77 -12.08 9.54 -13.43
C ILE A 77 -11.71 8.88 -14.77
N ASP A 78 -12.58 8.04 -15.32
CA ASP A 78 -12.35 7.32 -16.57
C ASP A 78 -12.08 8.30 -17.73
N ARG A 79 -12.93 9.32 -17.88
CA ARG A 79 -12.77 10.40 -18.88
C ARG A 79 -11.46 11.19 -18.75
N ASN A 80 -10.81 11.15 -17.59
CA ASN A 80 -9.58 11.87 -17.30
C ASN A 80 -8.35 10.95 -17.17
N SER A 81 -8.49 9.63 -17.40
CA SER A 81 -7.43 8.64 -17.14
C SER A 81 -6.45 8.46 -18.30
N GLU A 82 -6.76 9.00 -19.48
CA GLU A 82 -5.88 8.94 -20.65
C GLU A 82 -4.84 10.06 -20.65
N LYS A 83 -3.61 9.73 -21.07
CA LYS A 83 -2.50 10.70 -21.18
C LYS A 83 -2.80 11.88 -22.11
N LEU A 84 -3.76 11.73 -23.04
CA LEU A 84 -4.18 12.81 -23.94
C LEU A 84 -4.73 14.03 -23.17
N PHE A 85 -5.26 13.81 -21.96
CA PHE A 85 -5.82 14.88 -21.11
C PHE A 85 -4.79 15.48 -20.14
N ASP A 86 -3.52 15.04 -20.20
CA ASP A 86 -2.46 15.65 -19.42
C ASP A 86 -2.20 17.08 -19.89
N ARG A 87 -1.93 17.95 -18.92
CA ARG A 87 -1.51 19.33 -19.16
C ARG A 87 0.01 19.42 -18.93
N PRO A 88 0.71 20.39 -19.55
CA PRO A 88 2.16 20.53 -19.39
C PRO A 88 2.63 20.53 -17.92
N GLU A 89 1.85 21.13 -17.02
CA GLU A 89 2.17 21.24 -15.59
C GLU A 89 1.46 20.20 -14.70
N VAL A 90 0.52 19.42 -15.25
CA VAL A 90 -0.36 18.54 -14.47
C VAL A 90 -0.61 17.22 -15.20
N ALA A 91 -0.05 16.14 -14.66
CA ALA A 91 -0.31 14.76 -15.10
C ALA A 91 -1.70 14.29 -14.60
N VAL A 92 -2.76 14.73 -15.29
CA VAL A 92 -4.16 14.44 -14.97
C VAL A 92 -4.42 12.94 -14.94
N SER A 93 -3.96 12.24 -15.97
CA SER A 93 -4.09 10.79 -16.13
C SER A 93 -3.61 10.03 -14.91
N HIS A 94 -2.46 10.41 -14.38
CA HIS A 94 -1.86 9.79 -13.20
C HIS A 94 -2.68 10.05 -11.92
N PHE A 95 -3.16 11.28 -11.71
CA PHE A 95 -4.05 11.56 -10.58
C PHE A 95 -5.37 10.77 -10.68
N ALA A 96 -5.97 10.72 -11.87
CA ALA A 96 -7.20 9.99 -12.13
C ALA A 96 -7.03 8.49 -11.86
N GLN A 97 -5.98 7.86 -12.41
CA GLN A 97 -5.63 6.46 -12.14
C GLN A 97 -5.42 6.19 -10.65
N GLN A 98 -4.77 7.11 -9.93
CA GLN A 98 -4.58 6.97 -8.49
C GLN A 98 -5.89 7.08 -7.70
N CYS A 99 -6.85 7.90 -8.16
CA CYS A 99 -8.20 7.96 -7.59
C CYS A 99 -8.96 6.66 -7.86
N ALA A 100 -8.89 6.10 -9.08
CA ALA A 100 -9.48 4.80 -9.41
C ALA A 100 -8.96 3.69 -8.50
N LYS A 101 -7.64 3.60 -8.33
CA LYS A 101 -7.00 2.63 -7.41
C LYS A 101 -7.48 2.80 -5.97
N ARG A 102 -7.70 4.03 -5.50
CA ARG A 102 -8.19 4.28 -4.13
C ARG A 102 -9.68 3.95 -3.96
N MET A 103 -10.47 4.08 -5.01
CA MET A 103 -11.87 3.65 -5.02
C MET A 103 -12.05 2.14 -5.02
N SER A 104 -11.17 1.39 -5.69
CA SER A 104 -11.26 -0.07 -5.76
C SER A 104 -10.80 -0.79 -4.49
N LYS A 105 -10.10 -0.10 -3.57
CA LYS A 105 -9.66 -0.69 -2.29
C LYS A 105 -10.85 -1.02 -1.39
N THR A 106 -11.03 -2.31 -1.12
CA THR A 106 -12.04 -2.88 -0.22
C THR A 106 -11.63 -2.92 1.25
N GLN A 107 -10.36 -2.63 1.55
CA GLN A 107 -9.85 -2.61 2.92
C GLN A 107 -10.44 -1.44 3.73
N ALA A 108 -10.57 -1.65 5.04
CA ALA A 108 -10.94 -0.60 5.98
C ALA A 108 -9.96 0.57 5.88
N ARG A 109 -10.49 1.78 5.64
CA ARG A 109 -9.68 2.98 5.51
C ARG A 109 -9.22 3.44 6.88
N ALA A 110 -7.95 3.81 6.99
CA ALA A 110 -7.39 4.33 8.23
C ALA A 110 -8.06 5.66 8.61
N LYS A 111 -8.07 5.98 9.91
CA LYS A 111 -8.53 7.29 10.38
C LYS A 111 -7.55 8.37 9.88
N PRO A 112 -8.03 9.49 9.32
CA PRO A 112 -7.17 10.56 8.87
C PRO A 112 -6.47 11.21 10.07
N THR A 113 -5.19 11.48 9.88
CA THR A 113 -4.35 12.27 10.78
C THR A 113 -3.51 13.20 9.91
N LEU A 114 -2.89 14.21 10.50
CA LEU A 114 -2.03 15.12 9.73
C LEU A 114 -0.90 14.36 9.02
N ALA A 115 -0.29 13.39 9.71
CA ALA A 115 0.77 12.56 9.15
C ALA A 115 0.23 11.67 8.01
N ALA A 116 -0.91 11.01 8.20
CA ALA A 116 -1.50 10.16 7.17
C ALA A 116 -1.92 10.97 5.92
N VAL A 117 -2.41 12.20 6.09
CA VAL A 117 -2.74 13.10 4.96
C VAL A 117 -1.49 13.49 4.17
N GLN A 118 -0.39 13.79 4.87
CA GLN A 118 0.89 14.09 4.24
C GLN A 118 1.44 12.87 3.48
N GLU A 119 1.35 11.68 4.09
CA GLU A 119 1.74 10.40 3.49
C GLU A 119 0.89 10.07 2.26
N ALA A 120 -0.44 10.22 2.35
CA ALA A 120 -1.37 9.99 1.24
C ALA A 120 -1.07 10.87 0.03
N ARG A 121 -0.55 12.09 0.26
CA ARG A 121 -0.08 13.00 -0.80
C ARG A 121 1.21 12.49 -1.45
N VAL A 122 2.19 12.06 -0.65
CA VAL A 122 3.46 11.50 -1.16
C VAL A 122 3.18 10.25 -2.01
N HIS A 123 2.27 9.40 -1.54
CA HIS A 123 1.83 8.18 -2.21
C HIS A 123 0.94 8.39 -3.42
N ILE A 124 0.69 9.64 -3.82
CA ILE A 124 0.15 9.87 -5.16
C ILE A 124 1.21 9.46 -6.18
N PHE A 125 2.46 9.89 -6.00
CA PHE A 125 3.56 9.69 -6.95
C PHE A 125 4.58 8.64 -6.51
N ASN A 126 4.48 8.16 -5.27
CA ASN A 126 5.40 7.15 -4.72
C ASN A 126 4.55 6.08 -4.05
N PRO A 127 3.86 5.21 -4.80
CA PRO A 127 2.94 4.28 -4.19
C PRO A 127 3.68 3.31 -3.24
N PRO A 128 3.08 2.98 -2.09
CA PRO A 128 3.76 2.27 -1.02
C PRO A 128 4.00 0.79 -1.36
N GLN A 129 4.99 0.19 -0.71
CA GLN A 129 5.24 -1.25 -0.75
C GLN A 129 4.32 -2.02 0.20
N PHE A 130 3.88 -1.38 1.27
CA PHE A 130 2.89 -1.91 2.20
C PHE A 130 1.48 -1.56 1.75
N SER A 131 0.52 -2.46 1.99
CA SER A 131 -0.89 -2.29 1.57
C SER A 131 -1.12 -2.18 0.06
N ALA A 132 -0.13 -2.57 -0.76
CA ALA A 132 -0.27 -2.82 -2.19
C ALA A 132 -0.53 -4.30 -2.45
N SER A 133 -1.30 -4.61 -3.49
CA SER A 133 -1.49 -5.97 -3.97
C SER A 133 -0.22 -6.52 -4.61
N LEU A 134 -0.10 -7.85 -4.68
CA LEU A 134 1.03 -8.47 -5.36
C LEU A 134 1.14 -8.02 -6.82
N ALA A 135 0.02 -7.85 -7.53
CA ALA A 135 0.02 -7.34 -8.89
C ALA A 135 0.59 -5.92 -8.99
N GLU A 136 0.14 -5.01 -8.12
CA GLU A 136 0.67 -3.63 -8.06
C GLU A 136 2.16 -3.61 -7.71
N LEU A 137 2.62 -4.45 -6.78
CA LEU A 137 4.04 -4.54 -6.42
C LEU A 137 4.90 -4.94 -7.62
N MET A 138 4.45 -5.96 -8.37
CA MET A 138 5.14 -6.42 -9.57
C MET A 138 5.12 -5.36 -10.69
N GLU A 139 4.02 -4.62 -10.86
CA GLU A 139 3.92 -3.51 -11.81
C GLU A 139 4.90 -2.38 -11.45
N MET A 140 4.88 -1.92 -10.19
CA MET A 140 5.72 -0.82 -9.71
C MET A 140 7.21 -1.12 -9.81
N GLN A 141 7.61 -2.36 -9.53
CA GLN A 141 9.03 -2.72 -9.55
C GLN A 141 9.56 -3.00 -10.96
N ALA A 142 8.69 -3.20 -11.96
CA ALA A 142 9.08 -3.71 -13.27
C ALA A 142 10.12 -2.83 -13.98
N GLU A 143 10.07 -1.51 -13.81
CA GLU A 143 11.06 -0.59 -14.38
C GLU A 143 12.43 -0.70 -13.71
N ARG A 144 12.46 -0.87 -12.38
CA ARG A 144 13.70 -0.87 -11.58
C ARG A 144 14.34 -2.26 -11.47
N PHE A 145 13.51 -3.30 -11.46
CA PHE A 145 13.88 -4.69 -11.24
C PHE A 145 13.16 -5.62 -12.24
N PRO A 146 13.36 -5.45 -13.56
CA PRO A 146 12.58 -6.15 -14.59
C PRO A 146 12.72 -7.68 -14.57
N GLN A 147 13.83 -8.18 -14.01
CA GLN A 147 14.10 -9.62 -13.93
C GLN A 147 13.57 -10.27 -12.64
N LEU A 148 13.15 -9.46 -11.65
CA LEU A 148 12.76 -9.96 -10.35
C LEU A 148 11.32 -10.49 -10.41
N GLN A 149 11.16 -11.80 -10.19
CA GLN A 149 9.86 -12.51 -10.22
C GLN A 149 9.13 -12.50 -8.87
N LEU A 150 9.79 -12.05 -7.81
CA LEU A 150 9.25 -11.87 -6.47
C LEU A 150 9.04 -10.38 -6.18
N PRO A 151 8.11 -10.00 -5.28
CA PRO A 151 8.05 -8.64 -4.78
C PRO A 151 9.38 -8.20 -4.18
N TRP A 152 9.90 -7.06 -4.63
CA TRP A 152 11.15 -6.48 -4.13
C TRP A 152 11.15 -6.37 -2.60
N ILE A 153 10.02 -5.93 -2.04
CA ILE A 153 9.84 -5.78 -0.61
C ILE A 153 10.02 -7.10 0.15
N GLU A 154 9.54 -8.23 -0.38
CA GLU A 154 9.72 -9.53 0.25
C GLU A 154 11.20 -9.92 0.29
N THR A 155 11.87 -9.87 -0.86
CA THR A 155 13.30 -10.23 -0.95
C THR A 155 14.17 -9.34 -0.06
N THR A 156 13.90 -8.03 -0.06
CA THR A 156 14.61 -7.06 0.76
C THR A 156 14.40 -7.31 2.25
N LEU A 157 13.17 -7.61 2.69
CA LEU A 157 12.90 -7.91 4.09
C LEU A 157 13.59 -9.21 4.55
N ILE A 158 13.67 -10.22 3.67
CA ILE A 158 14.39 -11.47 3.95
C ILE A 158 15.89 -11.24 4.03
N ASP A 159 16.45 -10.41 3.15
CA ASP A 159 17.88 -10.07 3.17
C ASP A 159 18.23 -9.29 4.45
N LEU A 160 17.45 -8.26 4.80
CA LEU A 160 17.59 -7.52 6.05
C LEU A 160 17.47 -8.42 7.28
N LEU A 161 16.57 -9.42 7.24
CA LEU A 161 16.43 -10.41 8.31
C LEU A 161 17.72 -11.22 8.49
N TYR A 162 18.35 -11.68 7.42
CA TYR A 162 19.62 -12.41 7.53
C TYR A 162 20.79 -11.53 7.93
N GLU A 163 20.89 -10.33 7.38
CA GLU A 163 21.96 -9.36 7.68
C GLU A 163 21.92 -8.86 9.12
N SER A 164 20.74 -8.77 9.72
CA SER A 164 20.55 -8.44 11.14
C SER A 164 20.79 -9.61 12.10
N GLY A 165 21.24 -10.77 11.59
CA GLY A 165 21.66 -11.89 12.43
C GLY A 165 20.54 -12.82 12.89
N ALA A 166 19.37 -12.81 12.23
CA ALA A 166 18.20 -13.62 12.60
C ALA A 166 18.48 -15.12 12.84
N ARG A 167 19.51 -15.66 12.20
CA ARG A 167 19.96 -17.06 12.36
C ARG A 167 20.38 -17.42 13.78
N ARG A 168 20.74 -16.43 14.60
CA ARG A 168 21.23 -16.61 15.97
C ARG A 168 20.29 -15.97 17.01
N THR A 169 19.11 -15.56 16.59
CA THR A 169 18.18 -14.79 17.42
C THR A 169 17.11 -15.68 17.99
N GLU A 170 17.04 -15.75 19.31
CA GLU A 170 15.96 -16.44 20.02
C GLU A 170 14.63 -15.66 19.89
N GLY A 171 13.52 -16.38 19.73
CA GLY A 171 12.19 -15.78 19.72
C GLY A 171 11.90 -14.95 18.45
N LEU A 172 12.62 -15.20 17.36
CA LEU A 172 12.32 -14.60 16.05
C LEU A 172 10.85 -14.82 15.68
N PHE A 173 10.21 -13.81 15.09
CA PHE A 173 8.77 -13.76 14.81
C PHE A 173 7.82 -13.83 16.03
N ARG A 174 8.30 -14.11 17.25
CA ARG A 174 7.51 -14.09 18.49
C ARG A 174 7.71 -12.80 19.28
N VAL A 175 8.95 -12.37 19.48
CA VAL A 175 9.30 -11.14 20.19
C VAL A 175 8.98 -9.93 19.30
N PRO A 176 8.28 -8.90 19.82
CA PRO A 176 8.03 -7.67 19.07
C PRO A 176 9.30 -6.83 18.97
N ALA A 177 9.46 -6.15 17.83
CA ALA A 177 10.46 -5.09 17.69
C ALA A 177 10.01 -3.79 18.37
N ASP A 178 10.96 -2.88 18.54
CA ASP A 178 10.68 -1.50 18.89
C ASP A 178 9.72 -0.85 17.85
N PRO A 179 8.56 -0.30 18.29
CA PRO A 179 7.57 0.26 17.36
C PRO A 179 8.09 1.41 16.51
N ASP A 180 8.96 2.27 17.06
CA ASP A 180 9.46 3.45 16.35
C ASP A 180 10.46 3.06 15.27
N GLN A 181 11.37 2.11 15.57
CA GLN A 181 12.25 1.52 14.57
C GLN A 181 11.47 0.80 13.48
N LEU A 182 10.42 0.06 13.85
CA LEU A 182 9.56 -0.64 12.90
C LEU A 182 8.89 0.33 11.93
N MET A 183 8.26 1.40 12.43
CA MET A 183 7.58 2.39 11.59
C MET A 183 8.56 3.22 10.75
N THR A 184 9.72 3.57 11.31
CA THR A 184 10.77 4.31 10.56
C THR A 184 11.33 3.45 9.43
N THR A 185 11.58 2.16 9.67
CA THR A 185 12.07 1.21 8.68
C THR A 185 11.02 0.99 7.57
N LYS A 186 9.75 0.81 7.95
CA LYS A 186 8.62 0.73 7.01
C LYS A 186 8.57 1.94 6.07
N ALA A 187 8.60 3.16 6.63
CA ALA A 187 8.51 4.39 5.85
C ALA A 187 9.64 4.54 4.82
N ARG A 188 10.84 4.05 5.14
CA ARG A 188 11.97 4.02 4.19
C ARG A 188 11.74 2.99 3.08
N LEU A 189 11.29 1.79 3.44
CA LEU A 189 10.99 0.73 2.48
C LEU A 189 9.86 1.10 1.52
N ASP A 190 8.81 1.78 2.00
CA ASP A 190 7.73 2.30 1.13
C ASP A 190 8.25 3.24 0.03
N MET A 191 9.39 3.88 0.27
CA MET A 191 10.07 4.78 -0.68
C MET A 191 11.20 4.08 -1.46
N PHE A 192 11.26 2.74 -1.44
CA PHE A 192 12.34 1.94 -1.99
C PHE A 192 13.75 2.30 -1.46
N VAL A 193 13.83 2.77 -0.22
CA VAL A 193 15.09 3.04 0.48
C VAL A 193 15.36 1.90 1.45
N VAL A 194 16.41 1.11 1.17
CA VAL A 194 16.87 0.06 2.07
C VAL A 194 17.59 0.68 3.28
N PRO A 195 17.08 0.55 4.51
CA PRO A 195 17.78 1.00 5.72
C PRO A 195 18.79 -0.03 6.22
N VAL A 196 19.76 0.42 7.02
CA VAL A 196 20.56 -0.49 7.83
C VAL A 196 19.74 -0.85 9.08
N VAL A 197 19.61 -2.14 9.36
CA VAL A 197 18.85 -2.65 10.50
C VAL A 197 19.71 -3.64 11.27
N HIS A 198 19.84 -3.41 12.58
CA HIS A 198 20.63 -4.28 13.47
C HIS A 198 19.77 -5.21 14.30
N ASP A 199 18.54 -4.80 14.62
CA ASP A 199 17.59 -5.63 15.37
C ASP A 199 16.83 -6.57 14.40
N PRO A 200 17.03 -7.90 14.47
CA PRO A 200 16.34 -8.87 13.61
C PRO A 200 14.84 -8.99 13.89
N HIS A 201 14.34 -8.51 15.03
CA HIS A 201 12.91 -8.44 15.29
C HIS A 201 12.21 -7.42 14.39
N VAL A 202 12.92 -6.40 13.89
CA VAL A 202 12.37 -5.36 13.00
C VAL A 202 11.97 -5.93 11.63
N PRO A 203 12.88 -6.51 10.82
CA PRO A 203 12.50 -7.10 9.54
C PRO A 203 11.55 -8.29 9.71
N ALA A 204 11.67 -9.06 10.80
CA ALA A 204 10.72 -10.13 11.12
C ALA A 204 9.30 -9.58 11.38
N GLY A 205 9.19 -8.48 12.13
CA GLY A 205 7.95 -7.76 12.39
C GLY A 205 7.35 -7.18 11.12
N LEU A 206 8.19 -6.59 10.26
CA LEU A 206 7.77 -6.00 8.99
C LEU A 206 7.34 -7.04 7.96
N LEU A 207 7.99 -8.20 7.87
CA LEU A 207 7.57 -9.28 6.98
C LEU A 207 6.16 -9.77 7.35
N LYS A 208 5.88 -9.96 8.65
CA LYS A 208 4.53 -10.27 9.14
C LYS A 208 3.54 -9.14 8.85
N LEU A 209 3.94 -7.89 9.06
CA LEU A 209 3.10 -6.73 8.81
C LEU A 209 2.72 -6.61 7.34
N TRP A 210 3.69 -6.77 6.43
CA TRP A 210 3.51 -6.72 4.99
C TRP A 210 2.50 -7.77 4.53
N LEU A 211 2.70 -9.04 4.91
CA LEU A 211 1.77 -10.13 4.60
C LEU A 211 0.34 -9.85 5.12
N ARG A 212 0.23 -9.34 6.35
CA ARG A 212 -1.07 -8.99 6.95
C ARG A 212 -1.76 -7.82 6.27
N GLN A 213 -1.00 -6.91 5.66
CA GLN A 213 -1.53 -5.71 5.02
C GLN A 213 -1.87 -5.90 3.54
N LEU A 214 -1.57 -7.07 2.94
CA LEU A 214 -1.99 -7.36 1.57
C LEU A 214 -3.52 -7.18 1.42
N PRO A 215 -3.98 -6.49 0.35
CA PRO A 215 -5.41 -6.36 0.02
C PRO A 215 -6.16 -7.69 -0.01
N GLU A 216 -5.49 -8.71 -0.54
CA GLU A 216 -5.96 -10.09 -0.55
C GLU A 216 -4.88 -10.96 0.12
N PRO A 217 -5.25 -11.89 1.02
CA PRO A 217 -4.30 -12.77 1.68
C PRO A 217 -3.49 -13.59 0.67
N LEU A 218 -2.26 -13.94 1.06
CA LEU A 218 -1.34 -14.71 0.21
C LEU A 218 -1.95 -16.03 -0.30
N ILE A 219 -2.77 -16.68 0.54
CA ILE A 219 -3.70 -17.72 0.10
C ILE A 219 -5.06 -17.02 -0.09
N PRO A 220 -5.51 -16.78 -1.34
CA PRO A 220 -6.70 -15.99 -1.60
C PRO A 220 -7.96 -16.62 -0.97
N HIS A 221 -8.96 -15.80 -0.63
CA HIS A 221 -10.13 -16.23 0.15
C HIS A 221 -10.91 -17.38 -0.50
N ASN A 222 -10.98 -17.39 -1.83
CA ASN A 222 -11.64 -18.46 -2.60
C ASN A 222 -10.93 -19.82 -2.49
N PHE A 223 -9.65 -19.87 -2.09
CA PHE A 223 -8.92 -21.11 -1.82
C PHE A 223 -8.95 -21.54 -0.35
N TYR A 224 -9.41 -20.69 0.56
CA TYR A 224 -9.32 -20.93 2.02
C TYR A 224 -9.98 -22.25 2.46
N GLN A 225 -11.22 -22.49 2.06
CA GLN A 225 -11.94 -23.73 2.42
C GLN A 225 -11.23 -24.97 1.88
N ARG A 226 -10.73 -24.91 0.64
CA ARG A 226 -9.99 -26.01 0.03
C ARG A 226 -8.66 -26.26 0.75
N ALA A 227 -7.99 -25.21 1.23
CA ALA A 227 -6.77 -25.33 2.01
C ALA A 227 -7.01 -26.05 3.34
N LEU A 228 -8.11 -25.75 4.03
CA LEU A 228 -8.50 -26.47 5.25
C LEU A 228 -8.77 -27.95 4.96
N SER A 229 -9.57 -28.27 3.93
CA SER A 229 -9.86 -29.66 3.57
C SER A 229 -8.63 -30.45 3.13
N ALA A 230 -7.64 -29.80 2.50
CA ALA A 230 -6.41 -30.44 2.04
C ALA A 230 -5.34 -30.57 3.13
N SER A 231 -5.48 -29.93 4.29
CA SER A 231 -4.41 -29.71 5.28
C SER A 231 -3.68 -30.98 5.76
N GLU A 232 -4.36 -32.12 5.79
CA GLU A 232 -3.78 -33.41 6.21
C GLU A 232 -3.26 -34.26 5.03
N ASN A 233 -3.41 -33.80 3.79
CA ASN A 233 -3.01 -34.51 2.59
C ASN A 233 -1.97 -33.71 1.77
N PRO A 234 -0.67 -34.06 1.87
CA PRO A 234 0.41 -33.36 1.19
C PRO A 234 0.24 -33.26 -0.34
N ALA A 235 -0.33 -34.28 -0.97
CA ALA A 235 -0.56 -34.27 -2.42
C ALA A 235 -1.63 -33.23 -2.81
N GLU A 236 -2.71 -33.12 -2.03
CA GLU A 236 -3.75 -32.12 -2.26
C GLU A 236 -3.29 -30.71 -1.93
N VAL A 237 -2.48 -30.52 -0.88
CA VAL A 237 -1.83 -29.23 -0.61
C VAL A 237 -0.96 -28.81 -1.79
N THR A 238 -0.15 -29.72 -2.32
CA THR A 238 0.71 -29.45 -3.49
C THR A 238 -0.11 -29.04 -4.70
N ARG A 239 -1.21 -29.75 -5.00
CA ARG A 239 -2.14 -29.40 -6.07
C ARG A 239 -2.77 -28.03 -5.85
N LEU A 240 -3.19 -27.72 -4.62
CA LEU A 240 -3.77 -26.41 -4.31
C LEU A 240 -2.77 -25.28 -4.58
N ILE A 241 -1.52 -25.44 -4.14
CA ILE A 241 -0.46 -24.44 -4.37
C ILE A 241 -0.27 -24.23 -5.87
N GLN A 242 -0.21 -25.29 -6.67
CA GLN A 242 -0.05 -25.19 -8.13
C GLN A 242 -1.17 -24.42 -8.85
N MET A 243 -2.35 -24.29 -8.24
CA MET A 243 -3.46 -23.51 -8.79
C MET A 243 -3.47 -22.04 -8.37
N LEU A 244 -2.65 -21.64 -7.40
CA LEU A 244 -2.58 -20.24 -6.98
C LEU A 244 -2.02 -19.37 -8.13
N PRO A 245 -2.26 -18.05 -8.14
CA PRO A 245 -1.57 -17.17 -9.07
C PRO A 245 -0.05 -17.32 -8.95
N SER A 246 0.68 -17.20 -10.06
CA SER A 246 2.13 -17.45 -10.12
C SER A 246 2.91 -16.65 -9.06
N THR A 247 2.59 -15.36 -8.89
CA THR A 247 3.23 -14.52 -7.88
C THR A 247 2.97 -15.03 -6.47
N ASN A 248 1.74 -15.46 -6.15
CA ASN A 248 1.41 -16.03 -4.83
C ASN A 248 2.19 -17.32 -4.57
N GLN A 249 2.35 -18.18 -5.57
CA GLN A 249 3.15 -19.41 -5.45
C GLN A 249 4.61 -19.10 -5.12
N LEU A 250 5.21 -18.15 -5.84
CA LEU A 250 6.61 -17.77 -5.66
C LEU A 250 6.84 -17.14 -4.29
N VAL A 251 5.98 -16.20 -3.88
CA VAL A 251 6.02 -15.56 -2.55
C VAL A 251 5.87 -16.63 -1.45
N LEU A 252 4.90 -17.53 -1.56
CA LEU A 252 4.70 -18.59 -0.58
C LEU A 252 5.91 -19.53 -0.49
N ALA A 253 6.47 -19.95 -1.63
CA ALA A 253 7.65 -20.81 -1.66
C ALA A 253 8.87 -20.12 -1.04
N LYS A 254 9.07 -18.83 -1.34
CA LYS A 254 10.18 -18.04 -0.78
C LYS A 254 10.03 -17.85 0.73
N LEU A 255 8.82 -17.56 1.20
CA LEU A 255 8.50 -17.46 2.63
C LEU A 255 8.75 -18.79 3.35
N ILE A 256 8.27 -19.92 2.81
CA ILE A 256 8.52 -21.26 3.39
C ILE A 256 10.02 -21.55 3.47
N SER A 257 10.77 -21.26 2.40
CA SER A 257 12.23 -21.43 2.39
C SER A 257 12.90 -20.58 3.47
N CYS A 258 12.48 -19.32 3.63
CA CYS A 258 12.98 -18.45 4.68
C CYS A 258 12.72 -19.03 6.07
N LEU A 259 11.48 -19.48 6.33
CA LEU A 259 11.07 -20.05 7.62
C LEU A 259 11.81 -21.36 7.93
N GLN A 260 12.00 -22.25 6.95
CA GLN A 260 12.77 -23.48 7.11
C GLN A 260 14.22 -23.21 7.49
N VAL A 261 14.87 -22.25 6.84
CA VAL A 261 16.23 -21.84 7.20
C VAL A 261 16.27 -21.32 8.64
N THR A 262 15.28 -20.53 9.06
CA THR A 262 15.23 -20.06 10.45
C THR A 262 14.95 -21.18 11.45
N LEU A 263 14.16 -22.21 11.09
CA LEU A 263 13.79 -23.31 11.98
C LEU A 263 14.86 -24.41 12.09
N ASN A 264 15.49 -24.80 10.98
CA ASN A 264 16.52 -25.84 10.99
C ASN A 264 17.74 -25.47 11.86
N LEU A 265 18.00 -24.17 12.03
CA LEU A 265 19.05 -23.66 12.90
C LEU A 265 18.70 -23.76 14.40
N TYR A 266 17.43 -23.81 14.78
CA TYR A 266 17.04 -24.07 16.18
C TYR A 266 17.38 -25.50 16.60
N PHE A 267 17.33 -26.47 15.67
CA PHE A 267 17.66 -27.87 15.95
C PHE A 267 19.17 -28.17 15.95
N GLU A 268 20.00 -27.34 15.31
CA GLU A 268 21.47 -27.50 15.36
C GLU A 268 22.12 -26.83 16.58
N ILE A 269 21.41 -25.94 17.28
CA ILE A 269 21.93 -25.17 18.42
C ILE A 269 21.34 -25.65 19.78
N SER A 270 20.31 -26.50 19.76
CA SER A 270 19.73 -27.15 20.95
C SER A 270 20.31 -28.53 21.18
#